data_AF-A0A0A3YI33-F1
#
_entry.id   AF-A0A0A3YI33-F1
#
_cell.length_a   1.000
_cell.length_b   1.000
_cell.length_c   1.000
_cell.angle_alpha   90.00
_cell.angle_beta   90.00
_cell.angle_gamma   90.00
#
_symmetry.space_group_name_H-M   'P 1'
#
loop_
_entity.id
_entity.type
_entity.pdbx_description
1 polymer ?
#
loop_
_entity_poly.entity_id
_entity_poly.type
_entity_poly.pdbx_seq_one_letter_code
_entity_poly.pdbx_strand_id
1 'polypeptide(L)'
;MALNGKMLLNGADIAPLSFPGVGTFMAFTGNGAYKNRGGCGKYSGKKAGDGPIPEGNYWIVSRGSGGKISKAIAWVKDTYNQHASGAEFSRDEWFALYPNDWNIDDTLWIEGVKREHFRLHPGVLSDGCITLVSNAEFRTLRNALMATTQIDVPCMKDLKAYGMIEVVNNGYNTCP
;
A
#
# COMPACT_ATOMS: atom_id res chain seq x y z
N MET A 1 -6.73 17.80 -8.87
CA MET A 1 -6.65 16.65 -9.80
C MET A 1 -6.15 15.46 -9.02
N ALA A 2 -6.55 14.23 -9.37
CA ALA A 2 -6.10 13.02 -8.69
C ALA A 2 -4.57 12.89 -8.70
N LEU A 3 -3.98 12.39 -7.62
CA LEU A 3 -2.54 12.21 -7.48
C LEU A 3 -2.14 10.79 -7.84
N ASN A 4 -1.42 10.65 -8.94
CA ASN A 4 -0.93 9.36 -9.41
C ASN A 4 0.55 9.21 -9.09
N GLY A 5 0.89 8.16 -8.37
CA GLY A 5 2.25 7.81 -7.98
C GLY A 5 2.78 6.61 -8.76
N LYS A 6 4.09 6.41 -8.68
CA LYS A 6 4.79 5.26 -9.24
C LYS A 6 5.81 4.73 -8.25
N MET A 7 5.75 3.44 -7.95
CA MET A 7 6.73 2.71 -7.17
C MET A 7 7.52 1.77 -8.07
N LEU A 8 8.85 1.79 -7.95
CA LEU A 8 9.72 0.91 -8.72
C LEU A 8 10.25 -0.24 -7.86
N LEU A 9 9.90 -1.48 -8.19
CA LEU A 9 10.45 -2.67 -7.54
C LEU A 9 11.80 -3.02 -8.19
N ASN A 10 12.87 -2.54 -7.56
CA ASN A 10 14.25 -2.58 -8.07
C ASN A 10 15.18 -3.52 -7.26
N GLY A 11 14.63 -4.36 -6.38
CA GLY A 11 15.37 -5.31 -5.55
C GLY A 11 16.26 -4.70 -4.47
N ALA A 12 16.29 -3.37 -4.32
CA ALA A 12 17.04 -2.68 -3.27
C ALA A 12 16.26 -2.70 -1.94
N ASP A 13 16.93 -2.41 -0.82
CA ASP A 13 16.27 -2.31 0.49
C ASP A 13 15.25 -1.16 0.56
N ILE A 14 15.49 -0.10 -0.22
CA ILE A 14 14.67 1.09 -0.34
C ILE A 14 14.55 1.43 -1.82
N ALA A 15 13.34 1.77 -2.24
CA ALA A 15 12.95 2.10 -3.60
C ALA A 15 12.23 3.46 -3.66
N PRO A 16 12.34 4.17 -4.80
CA PRO A 16 11.64 5.43 -4.98
C PRO A 16 10.13 5.21 -5.20
N LEU A 17 9.34 5.99 -4.46
CA LEU A 17 7.91 6.21 -4.69
C LEU A 17 7.73 7.66 -5.15
N SER A 18 7.41 7.87 -6.42
CA SER A 18 7.35 9.20 -7.03
C SER A 18 5.91 9.62 -7.32
N PHE A 19 5.53 10.82 -6.90
CA PHE A 19 4.28 11.49 -7.24
C PHE A 19 4.60 12.78 -8.00
N PRO A 20 4.36 12.86 -9.33
CA PRO A 20 4.60 14.07 -10.09
C PRO A 20 3.88 15.29 -9.50
N GLY A 21 4.63 16.39 -9.32
CA GLY A 21 4.12 17.61 -8.69
C GLY A 21 4.08 17.61 -7.16
N VAL A 22 4.39 16.47 -6.51
CA VAL A 22 4.49 16.37 -5.03
C VAL A 22 5.92 16.09 -4.60
N GLY A 23 6.55 15.05 -5.16
CA GLY A 23 7.92 14.67 -4.81
C GLY A 23 8.22 13.18 -4.98
N THR A 24 9.46 12.81 -4.67
CA THR A 24 9.89 11.41 -4.59
C THR A 24 10.21 11.08 -3.14
N PHE A 25 9.64 9.98 -2.67
CA PHE A 25 9.72 9.50 -1.30
C PHE A 25 10.47 8.17 -1.26
N MET A 26 11.16 7.91 -0.16
CA MET A 26 11.87 6.66 0.04
C MET A 26 10.94 5.65 0.72
N ALA A 27 10.63 4.58 -0.01
CA ALA A 27 9.70 3.56 0.45
C ALA A 27 10.28 2.16 0.24
N PHE A 28 9.69 1.16 0.88
CA PHE A 28 9.99 -0.23 0.63
C PHE A 28 8.72 -1.05 0.72
N THR A 29 8.76 -2.23 0.13
CA THR A 29 7.69 -3.20 0.23
C THR A 29 8.23 -4.62 0.36
N GLY A 30 7.56 -5.44 1.16
CA GLY A 30 8.06 -6.76 1.55
C GLY A 30 9.13 -6.70 2.64
N ASN A 31 9.53 -7.86 3.13
CA ASN A 31 10.44 -8.02 4.25
C ASN A 31 11.69 -8.84 3.85
N GLY A 32 12.80 -8.60 4.57
CA GLY A 32 14.04 -9.36 4.41
C GLY A 32 14.51 -9.44 2.96
N ALA A 33 14.84 -10.66 2.52
CA ALA A 33 15.41 -10.90 1.19
C ALA A 33 14.40 -10.76 0.02
N TYR A 34 13.13 -10.50 0.31
CA TYR A 34 12.08 -10.29 -0.69
C TYR A 34 11.82 -8.80 -0.96
N LYS A 35 12.45 -7.89 -0.21
CA LYS A 35 12.25 -6.44 -0.34
C LYS A 35 12.38 -5.95 -1.77
N ASN A 36 11.34 -5.24 -2.23
CA ASN A 36 11.27 -4.60 -3.54
C ASN A 36 11.59 -5.53 -4.73
N ARG A 37 11.41 -6.85 -4.60
CA ARG A 37 11.61 -7.82 -5.70
C ARG A 37 10.29 -8.22 -6.35
N GLY A 38 9.99 -7.66 -7.52
CA GLY A 38 8.68 -7.81 -8.18
C GLY A 38 8.22 -9.25 -8.38
N GLY A 39 9.12 -10.20 -8.69
CA GLY A 39 8.74 -11.61 -8.85
C GLY A 39 8.34 -12.32 -7.57
N CYS A 40 8.52 -11.69 -6.41
CA CYS A 40 8.25 -12.27 -5.10
C CYS A 40 6.88 -11.87 -4.53
N GLY A 41 6.04 -11.17 -5.31
CA GLY A 41 4.72 -10.73 -4.86
C GLY A 41 3.73 -11.84 -4.49
N LYS A 42 4.02 -13.11 -4.79
CA LYS A 42 3.19 -14.24 -4.38
C LYS A 42 3.43 -14.71 -2.94
N TYR A 43 4.56 -14.37 -2.32
CA TYR A 43 4.89 -14.86 -0.99
C TYR A 43 4.10 -14.10 0.08
N SER A 44 3.39 -14.84 0.93
CA SER A 44 2.64 -14.32 2.08
C SER A 44 3.09 -14.98 3.38
N GLY A 45 3.11 -14.20 4.46
CA GLY A 45 3.72 -14.53 5.74
C GLY A 45 3.33 -15.88 6.34
N LYS A 46 4.34 -16.74 6.48
CA LYS A 46 4.65 -17.66 7.62
C LYS A 46 5.78 -18.65 7.30
N LYS A 47 6.09 -18.90 6.02
CA LYS A 47 7.17 -19.83 5.61
C LYS A 47 8.24 -19.23 4.66
N ALA A 48 7.93 -18.15 3.96
CA ALA A 48 8.76 -17.65 2.85
C ALA A 48 8.98 -16.13 2.89
N GLY A 49 8.89 -15.50 4.07
CA GLY A 49 8.88 -14.03 4.20
C GLY A 49 7.67 -13.37 3.54
N ASP A 50 7.41 -12.11 3.89
CA ASP A 50 6.37 -11.33 3.21
C ASP A 50 6.95 -10.73 1.93
N GLY A 51 6.39 -11.17 0.81
CA GLY A 51 6.71 -10.63 -0.50
C GLY A 51 6.25 -9.18 -0.63
N PRO A 52 6.81 -8.42 -1.58
CA PRO A 52 6.40 -7.06 -1.86
C PRO A 52 4.95 -6.99 -2.32
N ILE A 53 4.43 -5.76 -2.36
CA ILE A 53 3.19 -5.46 -3.06
C ILE A 53 3.37 -5.94 -4.51
N PRO A 54 2.44 -6.73 -5.05
CA PRO A 54 2.53 -7.24 -6.41
C PRO A 54 2.54 -6.10 -7.45
N GLU A 55 3.10 -6.37 -8.62
CA GLU A 55 3.03 -5.40 -9.73
C GLU A 55 1.57 -5.15 -10.14
N GLY A 56 1.29 -3.93 -10.58
CA GLY A 56 -0.05 -3.52 -10.96
C GLY A 56 -0.40 -2.12 -10.50
N ASN A 57 -1.67 -1.78 -10.67
CA ASN A 57 -2.20 -0.46 -10.36
C ASN A 57 -3.08 -0.54 -9.12
N TYR A 58 -2.90 0.39 -8.18
CA TYR A 58 -3.62 0.37 -6.91
C TYR A 58 -4.29 1.71 -6.63
N TRP A 59 -5.58 1.69 -6.34
CA TRP A 59 -6.34 2.86 -5.89
C TRP A 59 -5.92 3.26 -4.48
N ILE A 60 -5.64 4.55 -4.29
CA ILE A 60 -5.37 5.13 -2.98
C ILE A 60 -6.70 5.57 -2.37
N VAL A 61 -7.20 4.83 -1.38
CA VAL A 61 -8.49 5.12 -0.74
C VAL A 61 -8.30 5.36 0.76
N SER A 62 -9.20 6.13 1.38
CA SER A 62 -9.13 6.32 2.83
C SER A 62 -9.47 5.02 3.55
N ARG A 63 -8.80 4.77 4.69
CA ARG A 63 -9.07 3.58 5.49
C ARG A 63 -10.47 3.68 6.11
N GLY A 64 -11.42 2.92 5.54
CA GLY A 64 -12.85 3.01 5.85
C GLY A 64 -13.74 3.31 4.64
N SER A 65 -13.15 3.55 3.46
CA SER A 65 -13.84 3.61 2.18
C SER A 65 -14.21 2.20 1.72
N GLY A 66 -15.38 1.76 2.14
CA GLY A 66 -15.97 0.45 1.86
C GLY A 66 -17.32 0.33 2.55
N GLY A 67 -18.13 -0.64 2.12
CA GLY A 67 -19.47 -0.86 2.68
C GLY A 67 -19.48 -0.99 4.21
N LYS A 68 -20.65 -0.76 4.83
CA LYS A 68 -20.84 -0.68 6.30
C LYS A 68 -20.19 -1.84 7.10
N ILE A 69 -20.05 -3.02 6.48
CA ILE A 69 -19.44 -4.22 7.05
C ILE A 69 -17.91 -4.09 7.20
N SER A 70 -17.23 -3.46 6.23
CA SER A 70 -15.78 -3.19 6.28
C SER A 70 -15.42 -2.19 7.39
N LYS A 71 -16.29 -1.18 7.62
CA LYS A 71 -16.13 -0.21 8.72
C LYS A 71 -16.20 -0.88 10.10
N ALA A 72 -17.07 -1.87 10.29
CA ALA A 72 -17.17 -2.61 11.54
C ALA A 72 -15.97 -3.53 11.79
N ILE A 73 -15.46 -4.21 10.74
CA ILE A 73 -14.26 -5.07 10.86
C ILE A 73 -13.00 -4.23 11.08
N ALA A 74 -12.88 -3.06 10.44
CA ALA A 74 -11.79 -2.12 10.68
C ALA A 74 -11.80 -1.59 12.13
N TRP A 75 -12.98 -1.24 12.67
CA TRP A 75 -13.13 -0.76 14.06
C TRP A 75 -12.81 -1.85 15.10
N VAL A 76 -13.24 -3.10 14.87
CA VAL A 76 -12.96 -4.22 15.80
C VAL A 76 -11.48 -4.63 15.77
N LYS A 77 -10.80 -4.56 14.62
CA LYS A 77 -9.35 -4.82 14.56
C LYS A 77 -8.50 -3.66 15.13
N ASP A 78 -9.02 -2.44 15.16
CA ASP A 78 -8.29 -1.25 15.64
C ASP A 78 -8.28 -1.05 17.15
N THR A 79 -9.17 -1.72 17.89
CA THR A 79 -9.16 -1.68 19.37
C THR A 79 -8.07 -2.55 19.98
N TYR A 80 -7.30 -3.29 19.18
CA TYR A 80 -6.17 -4.10 19.64
C TYR A 80 -4.84 -3.58 19.09
N ASN A 81 -4.07 -2.96 20.00
CA ASN A 81 -2.72 -2.38 19.84
C ASN A 81 -2.64 -0.94 19.30
N GLN A 82 -3.24 0.00 20.03
CA GLN A 82 -2.60 1.30 20.23
C GLN A 82 -1.49 1.10 21.28
N HIS A 83 -0.27 1.57 20.99
CA HIS A 83 0.97 1.44 21.79
C HIS A 83 1.91 0.29 21.41
N ALA A 84 2.38 0.28 20.16
CA ALA A 84 3.66 -0.34 19.83
C ALA A 84 4.68 0.75 19.45
N SER A 85 5.57 1.08 20.39
CA SER A 85 6.91 1.67 20.19
C SER A 85 7.06 2.77 19.12
N GLY A 86 6.72 4.02 19.45
CA GLY A 86 7.23 5.19 18.69
C GLY A 86 6.59 5.47 17.33
N ALA A 87 5.44 4.86 17.01
CA ALA A 87 4.68 5.20 15.81
C ALA A 87 4.05 6.60 15.92
N GLU A 88 4.43 7.50 15.00
CA GLU A 88 3.95 8.90 14.97
C GLU A 88 2.54 9.04 14.36
N PHE A 89 2.13 8.05 13.56
CA PHE A 89 0.83 8.00 12.88
C PHE A 89 0.03 6.80 13.35
N SER A 90 -1.25 7.01 13.65
CA SER A 90 -2.16 5.93 13.96
C SER A 90 -2.60 5.21 12.68
N ARG A 91 -3.08 3.97 12.82
CA ARG A 91 -3.45 3.14 11.66
C ARG A 91 -4.59 3.75 10.83
N ASP A 92 -5.51 4.48 11.45
CA ASP A 92 -6.60 5.21 10.79
C ASP A 92 -6.09 6.35 9.88
N GLU A 93 -4.87 6.83 10.09
CA GLU A 93 -4.23 7.83 9.23
C GLU A 93 -3.57 7.24 7.98
N TRP A 94 -3.51 5.91 7.87
CA TRP A 94 -2.96 5.21 6.71
C TRP A 94 -3.97 5.17 5.56
N PHE A 95 -3.48 4.96 4.35
CA PHE A 95 -4.34 4.72 3.18
C PHE A 95 -4.42 3.24 2.87
N ALA A 96 -5.57 2.79 2.37
CA ALA A 96 -5.68 1.47 1.77
C ALA A 96 -5.34 1.53 0.29
N LEU A 97 -4.74 0.46 -0.20
CA LEU A 97 -4.33 0.28 -1.59
C LEU A 97 -5.15 -0.87 -2.19
N TYR A 98 -6.21 -0.52 -2.92
CA TYR A 98 -7.07 -1.52 -3.54
C TYR A 98 -6.56 -1.82 -4.95
N PRO A 99 -6.27 -3.09 -5.31
CA PRO A 99 -5.88 -3.45 -6.66
C PRO A 99 -6.94 -2.97 -7.66
N ASN A 100 -6.49 -2.38 -8.76
CA ASN A 100 -7.33 -2.06 -9.89
C ASN A 100 -7.47 -3.30 -10.78
N ASP A 101 -8.23 -4.27 -10.30
CA ASP A 101 -8.57 -5.49 -11.02
C ASP A 101 -10.09 -5.57 -11.26
N TRP A 102 -10.60 -6.77 -11.59
CA TRP A 102 -12.03 -6.96 -11.89
C TRP A 102 -12.92 -6.86 -10.64
N ASN A 103 -12.35 -6.99 -9.44
CA ASN A 103 -13.04 -6.93 -8.15
C ASN A 103 -12.30 -5.95 -7.24
N ILE A 104 -12.57 -4.65 -7.39
CA ILE A 104 -11.86 -3.60 -6.65
C ILE A 104 -12.18 -3.68 -5.15
N ASP A 105 -11.37 -4.43 -4.42
CA ASP A 105 -11.47 -4.63 -2.99
C ASP A 105 -10.09 -4.66 -2.32
N ASP A 106 -10.02 -5.13 -1.08
CA ASP A 106 -8.79 -5.15 -0.28
C ASP A 106 -8.04 -6.48 -0.41
N THR A 107 -8.30 -7.26 -1.46
CA THR A 107 -7.75 -8.60 -1.68
C THR A 107 -7.19 -8.76 -3.10
N LEU A 108 -6.24 -9.66 -3.25
CA LEU A 108 -5.62 -10.02 -4.53
C LEU A 108 -5.23 -11.49 -4.51
N TRP A 109 -5.49 -12.20 -5.60
CA TRP A 109 -5.13 -13.61 -5.75
C TRP A 109 -4.02 -13.77 -6.77
N ILE A 110 -2.91 -14.39 -6.37
CA ILE A 110 -1.74 -14.60 -7.22
C ILE A 110 -1.34 -16.06 -7.13
N GLU A 111 -1.43 -16.78 -8.24
CA GLU A 111 -1.08 -18.21 -8.30
C GLU A 111 -1.78 -19.04 -7.20
N GLY A 112 -3.04 -18.70 -6.87
CA GLY A 112 -3.80 -19.38 -5.81
C GLY A 112 -3.44 -18.94 -4.38
N VAL A 113 -2.49 -18.03 -4.21
CA VAL A 113 -2.16 -17.41 -2.92
C VAL A 113 -2.97 -16.12 -2.75
N LYS A 114 -3.71 -16.03 -1.64
CA LYS A 114 -4.42 -14.82 -1.25
C LYS A 114 -3.45 -13.82 -0.61
N ARG A 115 -3.45 -12.58 -1.10
CA ARG A 115 -2.87 -11.39 -0.49
C ARG A 115 -3.99 -10.41 -0.14
N GLU A 116 -3.85 -9.66 0.94
CA GLU A 116 -4.89 -8.71 1.35
C GLU A 116 -4.34 -7.61 2.24
N HIS A 117 -5.16 -6.57 2.47
CA HIS A 117 -4.89 -5.49 3.42
C HIS A 117 -3.65 -4.64 3.09
N PHE A 118 -3.40 -4.37 1.81
CA PHE A 118 -2.31 -3.50 1.41
C PHE A 118 -2.53 -2.06 1.86
N ARG A 119 -1.51 -1.46 2.46
CA ARG A 119 -1.56 -0.09 3.00
C ARG A 119 -0.41 0.77 2.48
N LEU A 120 -0.64 2.07 2.46
CA LEU A 120 0.41 3.08 2.37
C LEU A 120 0.56 3.72 3.75
N HIS A 121 1.71 3.51 4.39
CA HIS A 121 1.98 3.95 5.76
C HIS A 121 3.48 4.16 6.01
N PRO A 122 3.90 4.84 7.08
CA PRO A 122 5.29 4.85 7.51
C PRO A 122 5.58 3.63 8.39
N GLY A 123 6.84 3.20 8.45
CA GLY A 123 7.22 2.12 9.36
C GLY A 123 8.53 1.42 9.00
N VAL A 124 8.78 0.30 9.70
CA VAL A 124 10.01 -0.49 9.60
C VAL A 124 9.79 -1.91 9.07
N LEU A 125 8.52 -2.34 8.98
CA LEU A 125 8.11 -3.64 8.44
C LEU A 125 7.04 -3.45 7.38
N SER A 126 7.04 -4.34 6.39
CA SER A 126 6.08 -4.33 5.30
C SER A 126 5.63 -5.75 4.95
N ASP A 127 4.41 -6.09 5.35
CA ASP A 127 3.80 -7.38 5.01
C ASP A 127 3.19 -7.37 3.58
N GLY A 128 3.87 -6.68 2.66
CA GLY A 128 3.38 -6.34 1.32
C GLY A 128 2.76 -4.96 1.18
N CYS A 129 2.85 -4.11 2.20
CA CYS A 129 2.42 -2.71 2.13
C CYS A 129 3.45 -1.85 1.38
N ILE A 130 3.07 -0.64 0.96
CA ILE A 130 4.05 0.38 0.58
C ILE A 130 4.39 1.15 1.84
N THR A 131 5.62 1.01 2.32
CA THR A 131 6.03 1.53 3.61
C THR A 131 7.09 2.61 3.44
N LEU A 132 6.77 3.84 3.83
CA LEU A 132 7.72 4.96 3.80
C LEU A 132 8.67 4.85 5.00
N VAL A 133 9.96 5.11 4.75
CA VAL A 133 11.00 4.99 5.79
C VAL A 133 10.98 6.17 6.78
N SER A 134 10.46 7.32 6.34
CA SER A 134 10.44 8.56 7.11
C SER A 134 9.01 9.00 7.42
N ASN A 135 8.72 9.23 8.71
CA ASN A 135 7.44 9.81 9.13
C ASN A 135 7.23 11.22 8.55
N ALA A 136 8.29 12.02 8.39
CA ALA A 136 8.20 13.36 7.82
C ALA A 136 7.85 13.33 6.32
N GLU A 137 8.41 12.37 5.58
CA GLU A 137 8.05 12.12 4.19
C GLU A 137 6.60 11.65 4.07
N PHE A 138 6.19 10.72 4.94
CA PHE A 138 4.81 10.27 4.99
C PHE A 138 3.84 11.40 5.32
N ARG A 139 4.18 12.29 6.27
CA ARG A 139 3.39 13.49 6.56
C ARG A 139 3.18 14.34 5.32
N THR A 140 4.25 14.59 4.58
CA THR A 140 4.22 15.41 3.35
C THR A 140 3.31 14.77 2.30
N LEU A 141 3.50 13.48 2.01
CA LEU A 141 2.67 12.75 1.04
C LEU A 141 1.21 12.69 1.49
N ARG A 142 0.95 12.36 2.76
CA ARG A 142 -0.39 12.31 3.34
C ARG A 142 -1.11 13.64 3.19
N ASN A 143 -0.45 14.76 3.51
CA ASN A 143 -1.06 16.08 3.39
C ASN A 143 -1.41 16.41 1.93
N ALA A 144 -0.54 16.06 0.97
CA ALA A 144 -0.84 16.22 -0.44
C ALA A 144 -2.04 15.37 -0.89
N LEU A 145 -2.11 14.09 -0.47
CA LEU A 145 -3.25 13.21 -0.74
C LEU A 145 -4.54 13.75 -0.11
N MET A 146 -4.51 14.23 1.14
CA MET A 146 -5.68 14.81 1.82
C MET A 146 -6.17 16.11 1.19
N ALA A 147 -5.29 16.90 0.60
CA ALA A 147 -5.65 18.11 -0.15
C ALA A 147 -6.22 17.81 -1.55
N THR A 148 -6.19 16.56 -1.98
CA THR A 148 -6.60 16.16 -3.33
C THR A 148 -8.11 15.94 -3.41
N THR A 149 -8.76 16.56 -4.40
CA THR A 149 -10.14 16.23 -4.77
C THR A 149 -10.23 14.77 -5.18
N GLN A 150 -11.07 14.01 -4.48
CA GLN A 150 -11.25 12.60 -4.76
C GLN A 150 -12.02 12.36 -6.06
N ILE A 151 -11.71 11.26 -6.72
CA ILE A 151 -12.39 10.77 -7.91
C ILE A 151 -13.19 9.51 -7.59
N ASP A 152 -14.28 9.31 -8.32
CA ASP A 152 -15.06 8.08 -8.21
C ASP A 152 -14.29 6.91 -8.82
N VAL A 153 -14.27 5.79 -8.10
CA VAL A 153 -13.70 4.55 -8.63
C VAL A 153 -14.72 3.93 -9.60
N PRO A 154 -14.33 3.64 -10.86
CA PRO A 154 -15.25 3.09 -11.85
C PRO A 154 -15.94 1.81 -11.36
N CYS A 155 -17.23 1.67 -11.68
CA CYS A 155 -18.05 0.51 -11.33
C CYS A 155 -18.20 0.23 -9.82
N MET A 156 -17.74 1.13 -8.94
CA MET A 156 -17.82 0.98 -7.49
C MET A 156 -18.71 2.07 -6.88
N LYS A 157 -19.81 1.66 -6.25
CA LYS A 157 -20.72 2.60 -5.59
C LYS A 157 -20.08 3.13 -4.31
N ASP A 158 -20.11 4.46 -4.14
CA ASP A 158 -19.66 5.18 -2.94
C ASP A 158 -18.16 5.00 -2.60
N LEU A 159 -17.36 4.47 -3.53
CA LEU A 159 -15.91 4.34 -3.37
C LEU A 159 -15.21 5.52 -4.06
N LYS A 160 -14.45 6.28 -3.28
CA LYS A 160 -13.69 7.43 -3.74
C LYS A 160 -12.21 7.24 -3.49
N ALA A 161 -11.38 7.65 -4.46
CA ALA A 161 -9.93 7.53 -4.40
C ALA A 161 -9.25 8.89 -4.53
N TYR A 162 -8.10 9.05 -3.90
CA TYR A 162 -7.22 10.22 -4.05
C TYR A 162 -6.41 10.17 -5.36
N GLY A 163 -6.30 8.99 -5.94
CA GLY A 163 -5.55 8.69 -7.16
C GLY A 163 -5.07 7.24 -7.13
N MET A 164 -3.98 6.95 -7.83
CA MET A 164 -3.46 5.60 -7.97
C MET A 164 -1.95 5.51 -7.74
N ILE A 165 -1.45 4.33 -7.39
CA ILE A 165 -0.02 4.01 -7.45
C ILE A 165 0.18 2.92 -8.50
N GLU A 166 1.01 3.19 -9.49
CA GLU A 166 1.54 2.19 -10.41
C GLU A 166 2.75 1.51 -9.75
N VAL A 167 2.68 0.20 -9.50
CA VAL A 167 3.79 -0.61 -9.02
C VAL A 167 4.42 -1.31 -10.22
N VAL A 168 5.66 -0.96 -10.52
CA VAL A 168 6.38 -1.45 -11.69
C VAL A 168 7.55 -2.32 -11.27
N ASN A 169 7.57 -3.54 -11.80
CA ASN A 169 8.71 -4.45 -11.66
C ASN A 169 9.83 -4.09 -12.63
N ASN A 170 11.05 -3.94 -12.12
CA ASN A 170 12.24 -3.58 -12.90
C ASN A 170 13.17 -4.77 -13.15
N GLY A 171 12.61 -5.98 -13.33
CA GLY A 171 13.36 -7.18 -13.70
C GLY A 171 13.91 -8.01 -12.52
N TYR A 172 13.52 -7.70 -11.29
CA TYR A 172 13.96 -8.43 -10.09
C TYR A 172 13.01 -9.56 -9.75
N ASN A 173 13.13 -10.66 -10.51
CA ASN A 173 12.19 -11.78 -10.46
C ASN A 173 12.65 -12.97 -9.61
N THR A 174 13.92 -12.97 -9.19
CA THR A 174 14.49 -14.09 -8.44
C THR A 174 14.21 -13.97 -6.94
N CYS A 175 13.56 -14.99 -6.40
CA CYS A 175 13.22 -15.10 -4.99
C CYS A 175 14.12 -16.16 -4.33
N PRO A 176 14.71 -15.86 -3.16
CA PRO A 176 15.48 -16.84 -2.38
C PRO A 176 14.65 -18.04 -1.92
#